data_AF-A0A2V5XJE8-F1
#
_entry.id   AF-A0A2V5XJE8-F1
#
_cell.length_a   1.000
_cell.length_b   1.000
_cell.length_c   1.000
_cell.angle_alpha   90.00
_cell.angle_beta   90.00
_cell.angle_gamma   90.00
#
_symmetry.space_group_name_H-M   'P 1'
#
loop_
_entity.id
_entity.type
_entity.pdbx_description
1 polymer ?
#
loop_
_entity_poly.entity_id
_entity_poly.type
_entity_poly.pdbx_seq_one_letter_code
_entity_poly.pdbx_strand_id
1 'polypeptide(L)'
;MDCSGFIYYVLRQNGFFDVPRDSSQQYVWVRKAGNFNAVLSRHEDSFEFDALKPGDLLFWRGTYSIDRDPPVTHTMIYLGREKRTKKRVMVGASDGRTYDGKQRFGVSVFDFKLPPPPTSADAKLSPVFVGYGRIPGLIED
;
A
#
# COMPACT_ATOMS: atom_id res chain seq x y z
N MET A 1 5.96 2.25 15.16
CA MET A 1 6.44 2.53 13.79
C MET A 1 5.21 2.80 12.94
N ASP A 2 5.21 3.89 12.15
CA ASP A 2 4.10 4.19 11.24
C ASP A 2 4.30 3.50 9.87
N CYS A 3 3.28 3.59 9.00
CA CYS A 3 3.27 2.89 7.72
C CYS A 3 4.50 3.20 6.84
N SER A 4 4.75 4.47 6.53
CA SER A 4 5.89 4.85 5.68
C SER A 4 7.24 4.72 6.37
N GLY A 5 7.27 4.78 7.71
CA GLY A 5 8.45 4.55 8.52
C GLY A 5 8.89 3.08 8.49
N PHE A 6 7.93 2.15 8.42
CA PHE A 6 8.24 0.74 8.16
C PHE A 6 8.86 0.54 6.79
N ILE A 7 8.26 1.11 5.73
CA ILE A 7 8.81 1.03 4.38
C ILE A 7 10.22 1.62 4.34
N TYR A 8 10.38 2.83 4.87
CA TYR A 8 11.67 3.50 4.95
C TYR A 8 12.71 2.63 5.67
N TYR A 9 12.38 2.08 6.83
CA TYR A 9 13.28 1.23 7.59
C TYR A 9 13.70 -0.01 6.80
N VAL A 10 12.74 -0.80 6.30
CA VAL A 10 13.02 -2.05 5.59
C VAL A 10 13.84 -1.79 4.32
N LEU A 11 13.48 -0.80 3.52
CA LEU A 11 14.19 -0.49 2.28
C LEU A 11 15.62 0.01 2.54
N ARG A 12 15.82 0.86 3.56
CA ARG A 12 17.16 1.31 3.99
C ARG A 12 18.03 0.15 4.45
N GLN A 13 17.47 -0.82 5.19
CA GLN A 13 18.21 -2.02 5.62
C GLN A 13 18.60 -2.93 4.44
N ASN A 14 17.93 -2.79 3.30
CA ASN A 14 18.18 -3.57 2.08
C ASN A 14 18.88 -2.76 0.98
N GLY A 15 19.56 -1.66 1.32
CA GLY A 15 20.42 -0.92 0.38
C GLY A 15 19.72 0.14 -0.47
N PHE A 16 18.41 0.34 -0.30
CA PHE A 16 17.67 1.41 -0.99
C PHE A 16 17.76 2.71 -0.18
N PHE A 17 18.84 3.46 -0.41
CA PHE A 17 19.17 4.63 0.41
C PHE A 17 18.41 5.90 0.04
N ASP A 18 17.83 5.96 -1.16
CA ASP A 18 17.09 7.10 -1.72
C ASP A 18 15.59 7.08 -1.37
N VAL A 19 15.09 6.03 -0.73
CA VAL A 19 13.70 5.92 -0.29
C VAL A 19 13.30 7.09 0.63
N PRO A 20 12.23 7.84 0.32
CA PRO A 20 11.74 8.91 1.19
C PRO A 20 11.11 8.39 2.49
N ARG A 21 11.05 9.23 3.54
CA ARG A 21 10.45 8.86 4.84
C ARG A 21 8.92 8.91 4.85
N ASP A 22 8.32 9.78 4.04
CA ASP A 22 6.88 10.03 4.03
C ASP A 22 6.16 9.25 2.93
N SER A 23 4.94 8.75 3.19
CA SER A 23 4.15 7.97 2.23
C SER A 23 3.84 8.73 0.93
N SER A 24 3.59 10.05 1.01
CA SER A 24 3.37 10.89 -0.17
C SER A 24 4.62 11.01 -1.03
N GLN A 25 5.79 11.16 -0.40
CA GLN A 25 7.05 11.22 -1.11
C GLN A 25 7.46 9.85 -1.67
N GLN A 26 7.20 8.75 -0.96
CA GLN A 26 7.40 7.39 -1.48
C GLN A 26 6.54 7.13 -2.72
N TYR A 27 5.28 7.59 -2.71
CA TYR A 27 4.43 7.55 -3.90
C TYR A 27 5.04 8.34 -5.06
N VAL A 28 5.48 9.59 -4.82
CA VAL A 28 6.12 10.42 -5.85
C VAL A 28 7.39 9.76 -6.38
N TRP A 29 8.19 9.15 -5.50
CA TRP A 29 9.42 8.44 -5.84
C TRP A 29 9.16 7.28 -6.80
N VAL A 30 8.20 6.40 -6.47
CA VAL A 30 7.76 5.31 -7.36
C VAL A 30 7.21 5.84 -8.68
N ARG A 31 6.38 6.90 -8.64
CA ARG A 31 5.77 7.50 -9.83
C ARG A 31 6.81 8.11 -10.77
N LYS A 32 7.82 8.80 -10.22
CA LYS A 32 8.92 9.40 -10.99
C LYS A 32 9.80 8.35 -11.67
N ALA A 33 9.89 7.15 -11.11
CA ALA A 33 10.60 6.03 -11.72
C ALA A 33 9.83 5.38 -12.88
N GLY A 34 8.61 5.82 -13.19
CA GLY A 34 7.81 5.30 -14.31
C GLY A 34 7.12 3.96 -14.03
N ASN A 35 7.20 3.44 -12.80
CA ASN A 35 6.76 2.10 -12.44
C ASN A 35 5.41 2.05 -11.68
N PHE A 36 4.59 3.09 -11.83
CA PHE A 36 3.33 3.22 -11.08
C PHE A 36 2.13 2.83 -11.93
N ASN A 37 1.34 1.89 -11.43
CA ASN A 37 0.05 1.46 -11.97
C ASN A 37 -1.07 2.10 -11.14
N ALA A 38 -1.80 3.04 -11.76
CA ALA A 38 -3.02 3.59 -11.17
C ALA A 38 -4.11 2.53 -11.20
N VAL A 39 -4.93 2.50 -10.14
CA VAL A 39 -6.07 1.58 -10.05
C VAL A 39 -7.35 2.37 -9.81
N LEU A 40 -8.30 2.24 -10.73
CA LEU A 40 -9.61 2.91 -10.64
C LEU A 40 -10.72 1.95 -10.21
N SER A 41 -10.55 0.66 -10.48
CA SER A 41 -11.50 -0.36 -10.09
C SER A 41 -11.62 -0.50 -8.58
N ARG A 42 -12.84 -0.81 -8.15
CA ARG A 42 -13.18 -1.16 -6.78
C ARG A 42 -13.33 -2.67 -6.58
N HIS A 43 -12.97 -3.44 -7.61
CA HIS A 43 -13.12 -4.89 -7.68
C HIS A 43 -11.76 -5.57 -7.78
N GLU A 44 -11.46 -6.46 -6.83
CA GLU A 44 -10.16 -7.13 -6.72
C GLU A 44 -9.86 -8.10 -7.87
N ASP A 45 -10.89 -8.54 -8.60
CA ASP A 45 -10.83 -9.41 -9.78
C ASP A 45 -10.69 -8.65 -11.11
N SER A 46 -10.56 -7.32 -11.05
CA SER A 46 -10.26 -6.53 -12.25
C SER A 46 -8.82 -6.74 -12.74
N PHE A 47 -8.64 -6.59 -14.06
CA PHE A 47 -7.36 -6.74 -14.76
C PHE A 47 -6.25 -5.84 -14.19
N GLU A 48 -6.62 -4.71 -13.57
CA GLU A 48 -5.68 -3.77 -12.94
C GLU A 48 -4.83 -4.42 -11.85
N PHE A 49 -5.27 -5.55 -11.26
CA PHE A 49 -4.52 -6.31 -10.25
C PHE A 49 -3.73 -7.50 -10.80
N ASP A 50 -3.74 -7.75 -12.11
CA ASP A 50 -3.02 -8.87 -12.71
C ASP A 50 -1.51 -8.62 -12.79
N ALA A 51 -1.12 -7.35 -12.91
CA ALA A 51 0.28 -6.93 -12.91
C ALA A 51 0.88 -6.75 -11.50
N LEU A 52 0.09 -6.94 -10.44
CA LEU A 52 0.53 -6.78 -9.06
C LEU A 52 1.48 -7.91 -8.64
N LYS A 53 2.69 -7.56 -8.22
CA LYS A 53 3.78 -8.52 -7.94
C LYS A 53 4.37 -8.33 -6.53
N PRO A 54 4.80 -9.41 -5.86
CA PRO A 54 5.45 -9.30 -4.55
C PRO A 54 6.58 -8.26 -4.56
N GLY A 55 6.63 -7.41 -3.53
CA GLY A 55 7.55 -6.28 -3.44
C GLY A 55 6.99 -4.95 -3.96
N ASP A 56 5.85 -4.94 -4.67
CA ASP A 56 5.22 -3.68 -5.06
C ASP A 56 4.77 -2.87 -3.83
N LEU A 57 4.99 -1.56 -3.86
CA LEU A 57 4.44 -0.62 -2.89
C LEU A 57 2.99 -0.31 -3.24
N LEU A 58 2.12 -0.41 -2.24
CA LEU A 58 0.68 -0.20 -2.33
C LEU A 58 0.34 1.16 -1.70
N PHE A 59 -0.50 1.99 -2.34
CA PHE A 59 -0.79 3.34 -1.85
C PHE A 59 -2.29 3.60 -1.65
N TRP A 60 -2.64 4.24 -0.53
CA TRP A 60 -4.00 4.72 -0.26
C TRP A 60 -4.00 6.20 0.10
N ARG A 61 -5.14 6.84 -0.16
CA ARG A 61 -5.51 8.15 0.38
C ARG A 61 -6.69 8.03 1.35
N GLY A 62 -6.97 9.09 2.12
CA GLY A 62 -8.19 9.17 2.94
C GLY A 62 -8.23 8.26 4.18
N THR A 63 -7.11 7.65 4.61
CA THR A 63 -7.07 6.91 5.89
C THR A 63 -7.05 7.81 7.14
N TYR A 64 -6.75 9.08 6.97
CA TYR A 64 -6.85 10.16 7.96
C TYR A 64 -6.87 11.50 7.22
N SER A 65 -7.24 12.59 7.90
CA SER A 65 -7.32 13.93 7.31
C SER A 65 -5.92 14.51 7.10
N ILE A 66 -5.67 15.07 5.92
CA ILE A 66 -4.42 15.73 5.56
C ILE A 66 -4.70 16.94 4.66
N ASP A 67 -3.77 17.89 4.67
CA ASP A 67 -3.72 19.01 3.72
C ASP A 67 -2.37 18.98 2.98
N ARG A 68 -2.25 18.05 2.01
CA ARG A 68 -1.06 17.91 1.14
C ARG A 68 -1.41 17.27 -0.21
N ASP A 69 -0.59 17.53 -1.21
CA ASP A 69 -0.69 16.97 -2.56
C ASP A 69 0.65 16.29 -2.96
N PRO A 70 0.67 15.01 -3.39
CA PRO A 70 -0.45 14.09 -3.53
C PRO A 70 -1.01 13.62 -2.18
N PRO A 71 -2.35 13.44 -2.06
CA PRO A 71 -3.00 13.16 -0.78
C PRO A 71 -2.88 11.69 -0.36
N VAL A 72 -1.72 11.06 -0.58
CA VAL A 72 -1.43 9.70 -0.11
C VAL A 72 -1.23 9.75 1.40
N THR A 73 -1.88 8.86 2.12
CA THR A 73 -1.88 8.81 3.59
C THR A 73 -1.40 7.46 4.13
N HIS A 74 -1.37 6.41 3.30
CA HIS A 74 -0.95 5.09 3.75
C HIS A 74 -0.22 4.33 2.66
N THR A 75 0.72 3.48 3.09
CA THR A 75 1.56 2.67 2.22
C THR A 75 1.89 1.30 2.84
N MET A 76 1.99 0.26 2.02
CA MET A 76 2.26 -1.13 2.41
C MET A 76 3.09 -1.83 1.32
N ILE A 77 3.72 -2.97 1.63
CA ILE A 77 4.37 -3.83 0.63
C ILE A 77 3.46 -5.03 0.32
N TYR A 78 3.20 -5.28 -0.95
CA TYR A 78 2.48 -6.48 -1.37
C TYR A 78 3.35 -7.73 -1.24
N LEU A 79 2.80 -8.81 -0.69
CA LEU A 79 3.51 -10.07 -0.48
C LEU A 79 3.06 -11.19 -1.44
N GLY A 80 2.04 -10.96 -2.25
CA GLY A 80 1.45 -12.02 -3.08
C GLY A 80 0.23 -12.67 -2.43
N ARG A 81 0.02 -13.95 -2.74
CA ARG A 81 -1.10 -14.75 -2.23
C ARG A 81 -0.62 -15.76 -1.21
N GLU A 82 -1.32 -15.86 -0.09
CA GLU A 82 -1.04 -16.89 0.92
C GLU A 82 -1.24 -18.29 0.30
N LYS A 83 -0.30 -19.21 0.54
CA LYS A 83 -0.32 -20.55 -0.08
C LYS A 83 -1.62 -21.33 0.19
N ARG A 84 -2.13 -21.23 1.42
CA ARG A 84 -3.30 -21.98 1.91
C ARG A 84 -4.62 -21.37 1.44
N THR A 85 -4.86 -20.09 1.74
CA THR A 85 -6.16 -19.45 1.44
C THR A 85 -6.23 -18.82 0.07
N LYS A 86 -5.09 -18.67 -0.63
CA LYS A 86 -4.94 -17.94 -1.90
C LYS A 86 -5.36 -16.47 -1.81
N LYS A 87 -5.65 -15.95 -0.61
CA LYS A 87 -5.97 -14.53 -0.38
C LYS A 87 -4.71 -13.69 -0.58
N ARG A 88 -4.89 -12.51 -1.16
CA ARG A 88 -3.83 -11.51 -1.29
C ARG A 88 -3.47 -10.97 0.09
N VAL A 89 -2.17 -10.82 0.36
CA VAL A 89 -1.66 -10.33 1.64
C VAL A 89 -0.57 -9.28 1.42
N MET A 90 -0.41 -8.43 2.41
CA MET A 90 0.55 -7.32 2.41
C MET A 90 1.18 -7.19 3.80
N VAL A 91 2.33 -6.53 3.87
CA VAL A 91 3.03 -6.25 5.11
C VAL A 91 3.27 -4.76 5.28
N GLY A 92 3.18 -4.31 6.53
CA GLY A 92 3.59 -2.97 6.92
C GLY A 92 3.14 -2.66 8.32
N ALA A 93 2.94 -1.37 8.62
CA ALA A 93 2.46 -0.92 9.92
C ALA A 93 1.08 -0.28 9.79
N SER A 94 0.12 -0.75 10.60
CA SER A 94 -1.24 -0.21 10.64
C SER A 94 -1.86 -0.45 12.00
N ASP A 95 -2.77 0.45 12.39
CA ASP A 95 -3.57 0.28 13.59
C ASP A 95 -4.98 -0.18 13.21
N GLY A 96 -5.30 -1.43 13.52
CA GLY A 96 -6.66 -1.96 13.42
C GLY A 96 -7.04 -2.60 12.09
N ARG A 97 -6.10 -2.81 11.15
CA ARG A 97 -6.34 -3.68 9.98
C ARG A 97 -6.41 -5.15 10.39
N THR A 98 -6.92 -6.00 9.51
CA THR A 98 -7.17 -7.41 9.81
C THR A 98 -6.20 -8.34 9.08
N TYR A 99 -5.95 -9.52 9.66
CA TYR A 99 -5.34 -10.68 9.03
C TYR A 99 -6.20 -11.90 9.34
N ASP A 100 -6.72 -12.55 8.30
CA ASP A 100 -7.69 -13.65 8.41
C ASP A 100 -8.86 -13.30 9.35
N GLY A 101 -9.39 -12.09 9.20
CA GLY A 101 -10.51 -11.56 10.01
C GLY A 101 -10.15 -11.13 11.44
N LYS A 102 -8.91 -11.34 11.90
CA LYS A 102 -8.46 -10.92 13.24
C LYS A 102 -7.75 -9.58 13.17
N GLN A 103 -8.13 -8.66 14.06
CA GLN A 103 -7.51 -7.34 14.14
C GLN A 103 -6.04 -7.43 14.57
N ARG A 104 -5.21 -6.58 13.97
CA ARG A 104 -3.76 -6.46 14.21
C ARG A 104 -3.38 -4.99 14.34
N PHE A 105 -2.31 -4.72 15.07
CA PHE A 105 -1.81 -3.37 15.37
C PHE A 105 -0.29 -3.33 15.21
N GLY A 106 0.26 -2.17 14.84
CA GLY A 106 1.69 -2.02 14.58
C GLY A 106 2.14 -2.79 13.33
N VAL A 107 3.37 -3.31 13.38
CA VAL A 107 4.00 -4.02 12.25
C VAL A 107 3.45 -5.44 12.17
N SER A 108 2.78 -5.78 11.06
CA SER A 108 2.18 -7.11 10.86
C SER A 108 1.98 -7.41 9.36
N VAL A 109 1.62 -8.66 9.07
CA VAL A 109 0.95 -9.04 7.83
C VAL A 109 -0.54 -8.73 7.97
N PHE A 110 -1.16 -8.29 6.88
CA PHE A 110 -2.56 -7.89 6.78
C PHE A 110 -3.20 -8.44 5.50
N ASP A 111 -4.52 -8.63 5.53
CA ASP A 111 -5.32 -8.93 4.35
C ASP A 111 -5.27 -7.75 3.37
N PHE A 112 -4.95 -7.99 2.10
CA PHE A 112 -5.17 -6.99 1.06
C PHE A 112 -6.64 -7.01 0.64
N LYS A 113 -7.38 -5.98 1.03
CA LYS A 113 -8.81 -5.80 0.70
C LYS A 113 -9.05 -4.39 0.20
N LEU A 114 -9.88 -4.25 -0.83
CA LEU A 114 -10.31 -2.92 -1.27
C LEU A 114 -11.32 -2.33 -0.28
N PRO A 115 -11.19 -1.03 0.03
CA PRO A 115 -12.12 -0.37 0.95
C PRO A 115 -13.54 -0.31 0.33
N PRO A 116 -14.59 -0.51 1.14
CA PRO A 116 -15.96 -0.44 0.66
C PRO A 116 -16.28 0.96 0.09
N PRO A 117 -17.28 1.07 -0.80
CA PRO A 117 -17.78 2.36 -1.28
C PRO A 117 -18.09 3.31 -0.11
N PRO A 118 -17.80 4.61 -0.23
CA PRO A 118 -18.19 5.58 0.78
C PRO A 118 -19.71 5.57 0.92
N THR A 119 -20.20 5.27 2.12
CA THR A 119 -21.60 5.46 2.50
C THR A 119 -21.76 6.91 2.94
N SER A 120 -22.61 7.65 2.25
CA SER A 120 -22.78 9.11 2.32
C SER A 120 -22.94 9.68 3.74
N ALA A 121 -21.83 10.10 4.34
CA ALA A 121 -21.70 11.11 5.41
C ALA A 121 -20.23 11.48 5.65
N ASP A 122 -19.31 10.51 5.53
CA ASP A 122 -17.86 10.67 5.81
C ASP A 122 -16.97 10.47 4.56
N ALA A 123 -17.40 11.00 3.41
CA ALA A 123 -16.67 10.85 2.15
C ALA A 123 -15.22 11.39 2.20
N LYS A 124 -14.90 12.30 3.13
CA LYS A 124 -13.55 12.87 3.32
C LYS A 124 -12.56 11.91 4.01
N LEU A 125 -13.04 10.96 4.82
CA LEU A 125 -12.22 9.97 5.54
C LEU A 125 -12.48 8.54 5.06
N SER A 126 -12.85 8.41 3.78
CA SER A 126 -13.03 7.10 3.16
C SER A 126 -11.72 6.68 2.51
N PRO A 127 -11.08 5.58 2.96
CA PRO A 127 -9.87 5.09 2.32
C PRO A 127 -10.14 4.79 0.85
N VAL A 128 -9.25 5.24 -0.03
CA VAL A 128 -9.29 4.92 -1.45
C VAL A 128 -7.93 4.36 -1.84
N PHE A 129 -7.94 3.16 -2.42
CA PHE A 129 -6.74 2.60 -3.02
C PHE A 129 -6.41 3.38 -4.30
N VAL A 130 -5.22 3.96 -4.37
CA VAL A 130 -4.78 4.82 -5.48
C VAL A 130 -4.11 3.98 -6.56
N GLY A 131 -3.42 2.92 -6.15
CA GLY A 131 -2.67 2.04 -7.03
C GLY A 131 -1.40 1.54 -6.36
N TYR A 132 -0.51 1.01 -7.17
CA TYR A 132 0.72 0.36 -6.71
C TYR A 132 1.87 0.64 -7.67
N GLY A 133 3.10 0.39 -7.23
CA GLY A 133 4.22 0.41 -8.14
C GLY A 133 5.47 -0.26 -7.59
N ARG A 134 6.35 -0.63 -8.51
CA ARG A 134 7.58 -1.33 -8.19
C ARG A 134 8.55 -0.40 -7.47
N ILE A 135 9.21 -0.93 -6.42
CA ILE A 135 10.33 -0.26 -5.76
C ILE A 135 11.40 0.05 -6.82
N PRO A 136 11.78 1.32 -7.04
CA PRO A 136 12.84 1.68 -7.97
C PRO A 136 14.14 0.94 -7.65
N GLY A 137 14.76 0.32 -8.66
CA GLY A 137 15.99 -0.46 -8.51
C GLY A 137 15.81 -1.89 -7.99
N LEU A 138 14.57 -2.33 -7.67
CA LEU A 138 14.32 -3.73 -7.33
C LEU A 138 14.38 -4.60 -8.60
N ILE A 139 15.37 -5.49 -8.67
CA ILE A 139 15.58 -6.43 -9.77
C ILE A 139 14.66 -7.65 -9.56
N GLU A 140 14.06 -8.16 -10.63
CA GLU A 140 13.38 -9.46 -10.60
C GLU A 140 14.42 -10.57 -10.81
N ASP A 141 14.39 -11.58 -9.93
CA ASP A 141 15.10 -12.86 -10.17
C ASP A 141 14.40 -13.68 -11.26
#